data_AF-A0A2G5I517-F1
#
_entry.id   AF-A0A2G5I517-F1
#
_cell.length_a   1.000
_cell.length_b   1.000
_cell.length_c   1.000
_cell.angle_alpha   90.00
_cell.angle_beta   90.00
_cell.angle_gamma   90.00
#
_symmetry.space_group_name_H-M   'P 1'
#
loop_
_entity.id
_entity.type
_entity.pdbx_description
1 polymer ?
#
loop_
_entity_poly.entity_id
_entity_poly.type
_entity_poly.pdbx_seq_one_letter_code
_entity_poly.pdbx_strand_id
1 'polypeptide(L)'
;MVNKILFWSGFGLAVRFWQLGIEMRPFFQRENWLIYPIYGGLGASFGYWLQGVDDRQMRYLGDARQRLIEKRKRRAEREGQNLGSDFQKHQAGAHASVEERGAAA
;
A
#
# COMPACT_ATOMS: atom_id res chain seq x y z
N MET A 1 -6.75 -8.89 11.23
CA MET A 1 -6.37 -10.32 11.37
C MET A 1 -7.63 -11.20 11.50
N VAL A 2 -8.31 -11.18 12.65
CA VAL A 2 -9.48 -12.04 12.94
C VAL A 2 -10.66 -11.83 11.99
N ASN A 3 -10.94 -10.58 11.58
CA ASN A 3 -12.07 -10.27 10.68
C ASN A 3 -11.93 -10.89 9.28
N LYS A 4 -10.72 -10.96 8.71
CA LYS A 4 -10.49 -11.56 7.39
C LYS A 4 -10.68 -13.09 7.43
N ILE A 5 -10.16 -13.75 8.47
CA ILE A 5 -10.29 -15.20 8.62
C ILE A 5 -11.75 -15.60 8.89
N LEU A 6 -12.47 -14.84 9.72
CA LEU A 6 -13.91 -15.02 9.95
C LEU A 6 -14.74 -14.80 8.67
N PHE A 7 -14.39 -13.78 7.88
CA PHE A 7 -15.06 -13.52 6.62
C PHE A 7 -14.85 -14.68 5.63
N TRP A 8 -13.61 -15.15 5.47
CA TRP A 8 -13.30 -16.23 4.54
C TRP A 8 -13.81 -17.60 5.00
N SER A 9 -13.86 -17.86 6.31
CA SER A 9 -14.50 -19.08 6.83
C SER A 9 -16.03 -19.04 6.66
N GLY A 10 -16.66 -17.89 6.93
CA GLY A 10 -18.08 -17.66 6.66
C GLY A 10 -18.42 -17.74 5.17
N PHE A 11 -17.53 -17.24 4.30
CA PHE A 11 -17.66 -17.33 2.86
C PHE A 11 -17.58 -18.78 2.36
N GLY A 12 -16.67 -19.60 2.90
CA GLY A 12 -16.59 -21.03 2.58
C GLY A 12 -17.89 -21.78 2.93
N LEU A 13 -18.51 -21.43 4.05
CA LEU A 13 -19.84 -21.93 4.42
C LEU A 13 -20.93 -21.40 3.48
N ALA A 14 -20.90 -20.11 3.13
CA ALA A 14 -21.85 -19.50 2.20
C ALA A 14 -21.78 -20.15 0.80
N VAL A 15 -20.58 -20.48 0.31
CA VAL A 15 -20.39 -21.23 -0.94
C VAL A 15 -21.00 -22.63 -0.85
N ARG A 16 -20.90 -23.31 0.31
CA ARG A 16 -21.57 -24.60 0.52
C ARG A 16 -23.10 -24.46 0.49
N PHE A 17 -23.65 -23.42 1.12
CA PHE A 17 -25.08 -23.12 1.04
C PHE A 17 -25.52 -22.78 -0.39
N TRP A 18 -24.69 -22.05 -1.14
CA TRP A 18 -24.94 -21.76 -2.56
C TRP A 18 -24.96 -23.04 -3.40
N GLN A 19 -23.99 -23.95 -3.19
CA GLN A 19 -23.94 -25.24 -3.87
C GLN A 19 -25.22 -26.05 -3.62
N LEU A 20 -25.64 -26.16 -2.35
CA LEU A 20 -26.89 -26.85 -1.97
C LEU A 20 -28.14 -26.17 -2.53
N GLY A 21 -28.12 -24.84 -2.66
CA GLY A 21 -29.19 -24.06 -3.27
C GLY A 21 -29.37 -24.37 -4.77
N ILE A 22 -28.28 -24.56 -5.50
CA ILE A 22 -28.33 -25.00 -6.91
C ILE A 22 -28.80 -26.46 -7.02
N GLU A 23 -28.36 -27.33 -6.11
CA GLU A 23 -28.65 -28.76 -6.16
C GLU A 23 -30.05 -29.13 -5.61
N MET A 24 -30.80 -28.16 -5.05
CA MET A 24 -32.10 -28.35 -4.37
C MET A 24 -32.09 -29.51 -3.34
N ARG A 25 -30.94 -29.79 -2.72
CA ARG A 25 -30.83 -30.83 -1.69
C ARG A 25 -31.11 -30.24 -0.30
N PRO A 26 -31.81 -30.98 0.59
CA PRO A 26 -32.10 -30.48 1.93
C PRO A 26 -30.80 -30.20 2.69
N PHE A 27 -30.69 -28.98 3.23
CA PHE A 27 -29.48 -28.45 3.85
C PHE A 27 -29.00 -29.26 5.07
N PHE A 28 -29.91 -29.91 5.79
CA PHE A 28 -29.60 -30.64 7.02
C PHE A 28 -29.86 -32.14 6.84
N GLN A 29 -28.86 -32.84 6.29
CA GLN A 29 -28.79 -34.31 6.33
C GLN A 29 -27.86 -34.74 7.47
N ARG A 30 -28.28 -35.70 8.30
CA ARG A 30 -27.52 -36.16 9.48
C ARG A 30 -26.12 -36.67 9.15
N GLU A 31 -25.88 -37.11 7.91
CA GLU A 31 -24.59 -37.60 7.42
C GLU A 31 -23.59 -36.48 7.09
N ASN A 32 -24.08 -35.26 6.80
CA ASN A 32 -23.26 -34.16 6.26
C ASN A 32 -22.77 -33.16 7.31
N TRP A 33 -22.98 -33.40 8.60
CA TRP A 33 -22.57 -32.45 9.66
C TRP A 33 -21.06 -32.20 9.72
N LEU A 34 -20.24 -33.19 9.37
CA LEU A 34 -18.79 -33.09 9.30
C LEU A 34 -18.27 -32.26 8.10
N ILE A 35 -19.10 -32.04 7.08
CA ILE A 35 -18.69 -31.28 5.90
C ILE A 35 -18.65 -29.78 6.18
N TYR A 36 -19.52 -29.27 7.07
CA TYR A 36 -19.53 -27.85 7.46
C TYR A 36 -18.20 -27.36 8.04
N PRO A 37 -17.57 -28.03 9.03
CA PRO A 37 -16.26 -27.62 9.52
C PRO A 37 -15.14 -27.81 8.47
N ILE A 38 -15.25 -28.77 7.54
CA ILE A 38 -14.29 -28.92 6.44
C ILE A 38 -14.34 -27.73 5.48
N TYR A 39 -15.54 -27.29 5.09
CA TYR A 39 -15.70 -26.08 4.25
C TYR A 39 -15.27 -24.81 4.99
N GLY A 40 -15.55 -24.73 6.30
CA GLY A 40 -15.02 -23.66 7.16
C GLY A 40 -13.48 -23.68 7.22
N GLY A 41 -12.88 -24.87 7.31
CA GLY A 41 -11.43 -25.06 7.31
C GLY A 41 -10.76 -24.75 5.98
N LEU A 42 -11.39 -25.12 4.86
CA LEU A 42 -10.94 -24.75 3.51
C LEU A 42 -11.03 -23.24 3.30
N GLY A 43 -12.14 -22.60 3.72
CA GLY A 43 -12.30 -21.15 3.68
C GLY A 43 -11.28 -20.43 4.55
N ALA A 44 -11.02 -20.92 5.77
CA ALA A 44 -9.98 -20.38 6.64
C ALA A 44 -8.57 -20.53 6.06
N SER A 45 -8.25 -21.69 5.46
CA SER A 45 -6.97 -21.94 4.80
C SER A 45 -6.76 -21.01 3.60
N PHE A 46 -7.81 -20.81 2.81
CA PHE A 46 -7.80 -19.86 1.69
C PHE A 46 -7.65 -18.41 2.18
N GLY A 47 -8.36 -18.03 3.23
CA GLY A 47 -8.24 -16.71 3.85
C GLY A 47 -6.84 -16.43 4.39
N TYR A 48 -6.19 -17.43 5.00
CA TYR A 48 -4.81 -17.34 5.45
C TYR A 48 -3.83 -17.16 4.29
N TRP A 49 -4.02 -17.90 3.19
CA TRP A 49 -3.20 -17.76 1.98
C TRP A 49 -3.36 -16.37 1.35
N LEU A 50 -4.59 -15.89 1.20
CA LEU A 50 -4.88 -14.60 0.57
C LEU A 50 -4.34 -13.43 1.41
N GLN A 51 -4.34 -13.58 2.74
CA GLN A 51 -3.67 -12.64 3.62
C GLN A 51 -2.17 -12.55 3.35
N GLY A 52 -1.49 -13.68 3.12
CA GLY A 52 -0.08 -13.69 2.73
C GLY A 52 0.19 -13.01 1.38
N VAL A 53 -0.76 -13.08 0.43
CA VAL A 53 -0.68 -12.36 -0.85
C VAL A 53 -0.83 -10.84 -0.63
N ASP A 54 -1.76 -10.44 0.23
CA ASP A 54 -2.03 -9.02 0.52
C ASP A 54 -0.84 -8.36 1.25
N ASP A 55 -0.24 -9.07 2.22
CA ASP A 55 0.96 -8.62 2.91
C ASP A 55 2.14 -8.43 1.95
N ARG A 56 2.28 -9.28 0.94
CA ARG A 56 3.30 -9.10 -0.11
C ARG A 56 3.05 -7.81 -0.91
N GLN A 57 1.82 -7.54 -1.32
CA GLN A 57 1.48 -6.35 -2.09
C GLN A 57 1.70 -5.06 -1.29
N MET A 58 1.23 -5.03 -0.04
CA MET A 58 1.42 -3.88 0.85
C MET A 58 2.90 -3.62 1.14
N ARG A 59 3.72 -4.67 1.26
CA ARG A 59 5.17 -4.52 1.44
C ARG A 59 5.82 -3.86 0.23
N TYR A 60 5.47 -4.30 -1.00
CA TYR A 60 5.97 -3.68 -2.22
C TYR A 60 5.54 -2.21 -2.36
N LEU A 61 4.29 -1.88 -2.02
CA LEU A 61 3.83 -0.50 -2.00
C LEU A 61 4.56 0.36 -0.96
N GLY A 62 4.81 -0.20 0.23
CA GLY A 62 5.58 0.45 1.29
C GLY A 62 7.01 0.77 0.85
N ASP A 63 7.69 -0.21 0.26
CA ASP A 63 9.05 -0.06 -0.26
C ASP A 63 9.11 0.98 -1.39
N ALA A 64 8.16 0.95 -2.31
CA ALA A 64 8.06 1.94 -3.38
C ALA A 64 7.84 3.36 -2.83
N ARG A 65 6.96 3.51 -1.83
CA ARG A 65 6.71 4.79 -1.16
C ARG A 65 7.96 5.32 -0.48
N GLN A 66 8.69 4.49 0.25
CA GLN A 66 9.93 4.88 0.93
C GLN A 66 11.00 5.33 -0.09
N ARG A 67 11.17 4.59 -1.19
CA ARG A 67 12.08 4.99 -2.28
C ARG A 67 11.72 6.35 -2.89
N LEU A 68 10.42 6.65 -3.05
CA LEU A 68 9.97 7.94 -3.58
C LEU A 68 10.19 9.08 -2.58
N ILE A 69 9.92 8.85 -1.29
CA ILE A 69 10.16 9.84 -0.23
C ILE A 69 11.66 10.16 -0.14
N GLU A 70 12.52 9.15 -0.18
CA GLU A 70 13.97 9.34 -0.14
C GLU A 70 14.47 10.14 -1.36
N LYS A 71 13.96 9.84 -2.56
CA LYS A 71 14.28 10.62 -3.77
C LYS A 71 13.84 12.07 -3.66
N ARG A 72 12.65 12.33 -3.09
CA ARG A 72 12.16 13.70 -2.85
C ARG A 72 13.03 14.43 -1.82
N LYS A 73 13.44 13.75 -0.75
CA LYS A 73 14.36 14.33 0.25
C LYS A 73 15.71 14.71 -0.37
N ARG A 74 16.30 13.83 -1.18
CA ARG A 74 17.56 14.12 -1.90
C ARG A 74 17.44 15.25 -2.92
N ARG A 75 16.28 15.43 -3.57
CA ARG A 75 16.03 16.60 -4.44
C ARG A 75 15.89 17.88 -3.62
N ALA A 76 15.14 17.86 -2.53
CA ALA A 76 14.98 19.02 -1.64
C ALA A 76 16.33 19.49 -1.06
N GLU A 77 17.23 18.57 -0.71
CA GLU A 77 18.59 18.90 -0.24
C GLU A 77 19.44 19.58 -1.33
N ARG A 78 19.34 19.11 -2.58
CA ARG A 78 20.08 19.69 -3.73
C ARG A 78 19.51 21.03 -4.19
N GLU A 79 18.18 21.14 -4.24
CA GLU A 79 17.48 22.37 -4.59
C GLU A 79 17.65 23.43 -3.50
N GLY A 80 17.64 23.06 -2.22
CA GLY A 80 17.92 23.97 -1.10
C GLY A 80 19.36 24.51 -1.11
N GLN A 81 20.35 23.70 -1.49
CA GLN A 81 21.73 24.17 -1.67
C GLN A 81 21.90 25.06 -2.92
N ASN A 82 21.31 24.68 -4.05
CA ASN A 82 21.38 25.50 -5.27
C ASN A 82 20.67 26.85 -5.11
N LEU A 83 19.47 26.88 -4.51
CA LEU A 83 18.75 28.12 -4.21
C LEU A 83 19.62 29.08 -3.39
N GLY A 84 20.24 28.60 -2.30
CA GLY A 84 21.15 29.43 -1.48
C GLY A 84 22.33 30.00 -2.28
N SER A 85 22.93 29.20 -3.17
CA SER A 85 24.04 29.64 -4.01
C SER A 85 23.63 30.60 -5.14
N ASP A 86 22.43 30.43 -5.70
CA ASP A 86 21.91 31.27 -6.78
C ASP A 86 21.49 32.64 -6.22
N PHE A 87 20.85 32.68 -5.03
CA PHE A 87 20.59 33.93 -4.32
C PHE A 87 21.89 34.68 -3.99
N GLN A 88 22.92 33.98 -3.52
CA GLN A 88 24.20 34.61 -3.20
C GLN A 88 24.91 35.16 -4.45
N LYS A 89 24.87 34.43 -5.58
CA LYS A 89 25.40 34.91 -6.87
C LYS A 89 24.63 36.11 -7.42
N HIS A 90 23.29 36.08 -7.35
CA HIS A 90 22.46 37.19 -7.80
C HIS A 90 22.65 38.44 -6.94
N GLN A 91 22.80 38.27 -5.62
CA GLN A 91 23.10 39.38 -4.72
C GLN A 91 24.50 39.94 -4.97
N ALA A 92 25.52 39.08 -5.11
CA ALA A 92 26.88 39.50 -5.45
C ALA A 92 26.96 40.23 -6.81
N GLY A 93 26.24 39.76 -7.83
CA GLY A 93 26.16 40.44 -9.13
C GLY A 93 25.41 41.78 -9.08
N ALA A 94 24.37 41.88 -8.26
CA ALA A 94 23.68 43.14 -8.01
C ALA A 94 24.59 44.16 -7.28
N HIS A 95 25.42 43.70 -6.34
CA HIS A 95 26.39 44.57 -5.67
C HIS A 95 27.53 45.01 -6.60
N ALA A 96 28.09 44.10 -7.41
CA ALA A 96 29.17 44.42 -8.36
C ALA A 96 28.72 45.43 -9.43
N SER A 97 27.47 45.31 -9.93
CA SER A 97 26.92 46.24 -10.92
C SER A 97 26.57 47.62 -10.35
N VAL A 98 26.33 47.73 -9.04
CA VAL A 98 26.17 49.01 -8.34
C VAL A 98 27.53 49.68 -8.12
N GLU A 99 28.57 48.90 -7.81
CA GLU A 99 29.93 49.38 -7.63
C GLU A 99 30.54 49.91 -8.94
N GLU A 100 30.35 49.21 -10.06
CA GLU A 100 30.76 49.69 -11.39
C GLU A 100 30.07 51.00 -11.79
N ARG A 101 28.79 51.18 -11.45
CA ARG A 101 28.04 52.40 -11.77
C ARG A 101 28.40 53.57 -10.86
N GLY A 102 28.81 53.32 -9.63
CA GLY A 102 29.29 54.33 -8.69
C GLY A 102 30.74 54.76 -8.96
N ALA A 103 31.57 53.87 -9.49
CA ALA A 103 32.96 54.18 -9.87
C ALA A 103 33.09 54.87 -11.24
N ALA A 104 32.04 54.82 -12.07
CA ALA A 104 31.99 55.47 -13.39
C ALA A 104 31.35 56.88 -13.39
N ALA A 105 31.03 57.42 -12.21
CA ALA A 105 30.48 58.77 -11.99
C ALA A 105 31.49 59.66 -11.26
#